data_AF-A0A7V9JZA0-F1
#
_entry.id   AF-A0A7V9JZA0-F1
#
_cell.length_a   1.000
_cell.length_b   1.000
_cell.length_c   1.000
_cell.angle_alpha   90.00
_cell.angle_beta   90.00
_cell.angle_gamma   90.00
#
_symmetry.space_group_name_H-M   'P 1'
#
loop_
_entity.id
_entity.type
_entity.pdbx_description
1 polymer ?
#
loop_
_entity_poly.entity_id
_entity_poly.type
_entity_poly.pdbx_seq_one_letter_code
_entity_poly.pdbx_strand_id
1 'polypeptide(L)'
;MPARRQRRFTYSRWDGTQHGFDLDADSVFDEITDDLLYHGDLNAALRRLLQQGFKDRDGRDVQGLRDVLERLRRRRRDELERHDLGGVYDEIAEALREVVETERRAIDDATAAAQVSGDDRRRETAEAAGAERHASLSMLPDDLAGRMKALEHHDFQSVAARERFEELVAQLRQQLMQQYVDQMSDAVSGTSPEAMAAMLDMLAELNHMLEQRAAGDEPDFEAFMSRHGHFFPENPQTLDELLEVMARRMAAAQAMLNSMTPAQRDQMRQLSEQLLEDMDLRWQVDQLQGHLRSSFPQAGWERRYDFSGADPLDLAEAADVMERLGDLDRLEQLLRGATNPGALAEVDVDRARDLLGDETAESLERMAEIARLLEEEGYVEQREGRLELTPRGMRKIGSNALADLYRKLAHDRPG
;
A
#
# COMPACT_ATOMS: atom_id res chain seq x y z
N MET A 1 -41.03 38.22 -22.27
CA MET A 1 -39.80 37.69 -21.64
C MET A 1 -40.23 36.81 -20.47
N PRO A 2 -40.22 35.47 -20.58
CA PRO A 2 -40.53 34.62 -19.43
C PRO A 2 -39.28 34.48 -18.53
N ALA A 3 -39.50 34.58 -17.22
CA ALA A 3 -38.45 34.49 -16.21
C ALA A 3 -37.92 33.05 -16.06
N ARG A 4 -36.59 32.90 -16.10
CA ARG A 4 -35.89 31.64 -15.79
C ARG A 4 -36.12 31.28 -14.32
N ARG A 5 -36.79 30.15 -14.06
CA ARG A 5 -36.81 29.51 -12.74
C ARG A 5 -35.42 28.96 -12.43
N GLN A 6 -34.71 29.53 -11.45
CA GLN A 6 -33.53 28.91 -10.87
C GLN A 6 -33.95 27.70 -10.03
N ARG A 7 -33.44 26.51 -10.39
CA ARG A 7 -33.56 25.31 -9.56
C ARG A 7 -32.66 25.49 -8.34
N ARG A 8 -33.24 25.48 -7.14
CA ARG A 8 -32.48 25.48 -5.88
C ARG A 8 -32.11 24.02 -5.58
N PHE A 9 -30.82 23.78 -5.42
CA PHE A 9 -30.29 22.50 -4.93
C PHE A 9 -30.15 22.59 -3.41
N THR A 10 -30.57 21.55 -2.72
CA THR A 10 -30.47 21.44 -1.26
C THR A 10 -29.46 20.33 -0.99
N TYR A 11 -28.35 20.67 -0.36
CA TYR A 11 -27.33 19.69 0.03
C TYR A 11 -27.63 19.23 1.45
N SER A 12 -27.70 17.92 1.67
CA SER A 12 -27.77 17.27 2.98
C SER A 12 -26.60 16.30 3.12
N ARG A 13 -26.20 16.01 4.37
CA ARG A 13 -25.16 15.00 4.65
C ARG A 13 -25.67 13.60 4.30
N TRP A 14 -24.79 12.80 3.71
CA TRP A 14 -25.00 11.43 3.25
C TRP A 14 -25.32 10.48 4.41
N ASP A 15 -26.40 9.72 4.31
CA ASP A 15 -26.91 8.82 5.36
C ASP A 15 -27.06 7.35 4.91
N GLY A 16 -26.55 7.00 3.73
CA GLY A 16 -26.56 5.63 3.19
C GLY A 16 -27.95 5.09 2.79
N THR A 17 -29.03 5.88 2.92
CA THR A 17 -30.39 5.44 2.55
C THR A 17 -30.85 5.94 1.18
N GLN A 18 -30.01 6.71 0.49
CA GLN A 18 -30.28 7.18 -0.85
C GLN A 18 -29.88 6.08 -1.84
N HIS A 19 -30.87 5.41 -2.46
CA HIS A 19 -30.63 4.65 -3.68
C HIS A 19 -30.18 5.67 -4.75
N GLY A 20 -28.87 5.76 -4.96
CA GLY A 20 -28.24 6.78 -5.78
C GLY A 20 -28.50 6.54 -7.26
N PHE A 21 -29.11 7.54 -7.91
CA PHE A 21 -28.95 7.90 -9.32
C PHE A 21 -28.72 6.73 -10.31
N ASP A 22 -29.82 6.08 -10.70
CA ASP A 22 -29.80 4.94 -11.62
C ASP A 22 -29.14 5.27 -12.97
N LEU A 23 -28.07 4.54 -13.27
CA LEU A 23 -27.55 4.37 -14.61
C LEU A 23 -28.66 3.71 -15.46
N ASP A 24 -29.13 4.38 -16.51
CA ASP A 24 -30.26 3.91 -17.31
C ASP A 24 -29.78 2.99 -18.44
N ALA A 25 -30.23 1.74 -18.44
CA ALA A 25 -29.89 0.75 -19.45
C ALA A 25 -30.20 1.22 -20.88
N ASP A 26 -31.27 2.01 -21.07
CA ASP A 26 -31.62 2.60 -22.36
C ASP A 26 -30.54 3.58 -22.84
N SER A 27 -30.01 4.41 -21.95
CA SER A 27 -28.99 5.42 -22.30
C SER A 27 -27.67 4.74 -22.64
N VAL A 28 -27.27 3.73 -21.87
CA VAL A 28 -26.07 2.93 -22.16
C VAL A 28 -26.22 2.18 -23.48
N PHE A 29 -27.41 1.63 -23.74
CA PHE A 29 -27.69 0.91 -24.98
C PHE A 29 -27.69 1.82 -26.21
N ASP A 30 -28.17 3.06 -26.08
CA ASP A 30 -28.12 4.07 -27.13
C ASP A 30 -26.66 4.44 -27.47
N GLU A 31 -25.78 4.61 -26.47
CA GLU A 31 -24.35 4.93 -26.69
C GLU A 31 -23.60 3.82 -27.45
N ILE A 32 -23.93 2.53 -27.21
CA ILE A 32 -23.32 1.42 -27.95
C ILE A 32 -24.01 1.14 -29.30
N THR A 33 -25.20 1.69 -29.55
CA THR A 33 -26.01 1.36 -30.73
C THR A 33 -25.31 1.76 -32.03
N ASP A 34 -24.70 2.94 -32.09
CA ASP A 34 -24.00 3.42 -33.28
C ASP A 34 -22.84 2.49 -33.67
N ASP A 35 -22.07 2.05 -32.68
CA ASP A 35 -20.97 1.11 -32.85
C ASP A 35 -21.45 -0.28 -33.27
N LEU A 36 -22.56 -0.74 -32.70
CA LEU A 36 -23.20 -2.00 -33.04
C LEU A 36 -23.72 -2.02 -34.47
N LEU A 37 -24.29 -0.92 -34.94
CA LEU A 37 -24.76 -0.78 -36.33
C LEU A 37 -23.61 -0.77 -37.32
N TYR A 38 -22.47 -0.19 -36.95
CA TYR A 38 -21.31 -0.07 -37.84
C TYR A 38 -20.45 -1.34 -37.88
N HIS A 39 -20.25 -2.01 -36.73
CA HIS A 39 -19.33 -3.15 -36.60
C HIS A 39 -20.00 -4.50 -36.35
N GLY A 40 -21.23 -4.54 -35.86
CA GLY A 40 -21.99 -5.78 -35.62
C GLY A 40 -21.54 -6.62 -34.43
N ASP A 41 -20.62 -6.13 -33.58
CA ASP A 41 -20.11 -6.86 -32.41
C ASP A 41 -20.37 -6.09 -31.10
N LEU A 42 -21.32 -6.61 -30.31
CA LEU A 42 -21.68 -6.08 -28.99
C LEU A 42 -20.48 -6.05 -28.04
N ASN A 43 -19.64 -7.08 -28.04
CA ASN A 43 -18.51 -7.16 -27.11
C ASN A 43 -17.43 -6.14 -27.47
N ALA A 44 -17.22 -5.90 -28.77
CA ALA A 44 -16.33 -4.83 -29.23
C ALA A 44 -16.87 -3.43 -28.88
N ALA A 45 -18.18 -3.20 -29.02
CA ALA A 45 -18.83 -1.95 -28.66
C ALA A 45 -18.73 -1.68 -27.14
N LEU A 46 -19.08 -2.66 -26.31
CA LEU A 46 -18.94 -2.57 -24.85
C LEU A 46 -17.49 -2.33 -24.43
N ARG A 47 -16.53 -3.02 -25.05
CA ARG A 47 -15.10 -2.79 -24.76
C ARG A 47 -14.68 -1.36 -25.12
N ARG A 48 -15.18 -0.81 -26.23
CA ARG A 48 -14.87 0.57 -26.61
C ARG A 48 -15.48 1.57 -25.64
N LEU A 49 -16.74 1.36 -25.26
CA LEU A 49 -17.45 2.14 -24.24
C LEU A 49 -16.65 2.15 -22.93
N LEU A 50 -16.24 0.98 -22.43
CA LEU A 50 -15.40 0.88 -21.22
C LEU A 50 -14.06 1.60 -21.38
N GLN A 51 -13.41 1.49 -22.54
CA GLN A 51 -12.11 2.13 -22.75
C GLN A 51 -12.21 3.66 -22.82
N GLN A 52 -13.27 4.20 -23.43
CA GLN A 52 -13.43 5.62 -23.71
C GLN A 52 -14.24 6.36 -22.66
N GLY A 53 -15.03 5.65 -21.86
CA GLY A 53 -16.04 6.26 -21.01
C GLY A 53 -17.27 6.66 -21.82
N PHE A 54 -18.26 7.22 -21.14
CA PHE A 54 -19.53 7.64 -21.73
C PHE A 54 -20.20 8.71 -20.88
N LYS A 55 -21.26 9.33 -21.40
CA LYS A 55 -22.09 10.26 -20.63
C LYS A 55 -23.32 9.54 -20.12
N ASP A 56 -23.58 9.70 -18.83
CA ASP A 56 -24.84 9.26 -18.25
C ASP A 56 -25.99 10.24 -18.60
N ARG A 57 -27.24 9.85 -18.35
CA ARG A 57 -28.46 10.63 -18.65
C ARG A 57 -28.49 12.02 -18.01
N ASP A 58 -27.82 12.17 -16.87
CA ASP A 58 -27.65 13.47 -16.19
C ASP A 58 -26.58 14.36 -16.85
N GLY A 59 -25.94 13.90 -17.93
CA GLY A 59 -24.85 14.59 -18.63
C GLY A 59 -23.52 14.52 -17.89
N ARG A 60 -23.41 13.66 -16.86
CA ARG A 60 -22.19 13.40 -16.10
C ARG A 60 -21.26 12.51 -16.91
N ASP A 61 -19.98 12.85 -16.90
CA ASP A 61 -18.93 12.08 -17.57
C ASP A 61 -18.55 10.87 -16.70
N VAL A 62 -18.72 9.67 -17.25
CA VAL A 62 -18.22 8.42 -16.67
C VAL A 62 -16.84 8.17 -17.28
N GLN A 63 -15.81 8.11 -16.44
CA GLN A 63 -14.43 7.95 -16.90
C GLN A 63 -14.21 6.59 -17.54
N GLY A 64 -13.50 6.57 -18.67
CA GLY A 64 -13.09 5.32 -19.30
C GLY A 64 -11.90 4.68 -18.58
N LEU A 65 -11.71 3.38 -18.77
CA LEU A 65 -10.55 2.65 -18.28
C LEU A 65 -9.22 3.27 -18.74
N ARG A 66 -9.17 3.93 -19.90
CA ARG A 66 -7.96 4.66 -20.33
C ARG A 66 -7.61 5.80 -19.39
N ASP A 67 -8.61 6.60 -19.00
CA ASP A 67 -8.43 7.73 -18.10
C ASP A 67 -8.05 7.25 -16.70
N VAL A 68 -8.70 6.18 -16.23
CA VAL A 68 -8.39 5.55 -14.94
C VAL A 68 -6.96 5.01 -14.93
N LEU A 69 -6.54 4.29 -15.98
CA LEU A 69 -5.17 3.78 -16.13
C LEU A 69 -4.14 4.91 -16.23
N GLU A 70 -4.48 6.03 -16.86
CA GLU A 70 -3.61 7.21 -16.89
C GLU A 70 -3.51 7.87 -15.52
N ARG A 71 -4.61 7.94 -14.77
CA ARG A 71 -4.64 8.45 -13.38
C ARG A 71 -3.80 7.56 -12.46
N LEU A 72 -3.90 6.23 -12.58
CA LEU A 72 -3.05 5.27 -11.86
C LEU A 72 -1.56 5.50 -12.13
N ARG A 73 -1.18 5.63 -13.40
CA ARG A 73 0.23 5.88 -13.77
C ARG A 73 0.75 7.21 -13.25
N ARG A 74 -0.08 8.26 -13.28
CA ARG A 74 0.26 9.56 -12.69
C ARG A 74 0.44 9.44 -11.19
N ARG A 75 -0.52 8.83 -10.49
CA ARG A 75 -0.46 8.63 -9.04
C ARG A 75 0.79 7.87 -8.62
N ARG A 76 1.10 6.74 -9.29
CA ARG A 76 2.32 5.97 -9.06
C ARG A 76 3.58 6.82 -9.24
N ARG A 77 3.65 7.58 -10.33
CA ARG A 77 4.77 8.46 -10.62
C ARG A 77 4.93 9.51 -9.53
N ASP A 78 3.84 10.13 -9.11
CA ASP A 78 3.86 11.17 -8.08
C ASP A 78 4.38 10.60 -6.74
N GLU A 79 4.02 9.38 -6.35
CA GLU A 79 4.57 8.73 -5.15
C GLU A 79 6.09 8.50 -5.28
N LEU A 80 6.57 8.02 -6.43
CA LEU A 80 8.00 7.73 -6.65
C LEU A 80 8.88 8.99 -6.82
N GLU A 81 8.31 10.06 -7.38
CA GLU A 81 9.02 11.32 -7.65
C GLU A 81 9.04 12.26 -6.44
N ARG A 82 8.15 12.08 -5.46
CA ARG A 82 8.16 12.88 -4.22
C ARG A 82 9.17 12.36 -3.22
N HIS A 83 9.20 11.04 -3.04
CA HIS A 83 9.85 10.40 -1.91
C HIS A 83 11.22 9.80 -2.23
N ASP A 84 12.06 9.71 -1.20
CA ASP A 84 13.35 9.02 -1.21
C ASP A 84 13.39 7.95 -0.11
N LEU A 85 13.67 6.71 -0.50
CA LEU A 85 13.86 5.59 0.44
C LEU A 85 15.23 5.63 1.15
N GLY A 86 16.18 6.45 0.67
CA GLY A 86 17.52 6.58 1.26
C GLY A 86 17.55 7.35 2.59
N GLY A 87 16.57 8.24 2.80
CA GLY A 87 16.52 9.18 3.93
C GLY A 87 16.64 8.56 5.32
N VAL A 88 15.94 7.45 5.58
CA VAL A 88 15.94 6.73 6.88
C VAL A 88 17.35 6.52 7.42
N TYR A 89 18.30 6.13 6.55
CA TYR A 89 19.65 5.78 6.98
C TYR A 89 20.50 7.00 7.25
N ASP A 90 20.33 8.04 6.44
CA ASP A 90 21.12 9.25 6.54
C ASP A 90 20.83 9.99 7.85
N GLU A 91 19.57 9.96 8.31
CA GLU A 91 19.17 10.51 9.60
C GLU A 91 19.81 9.78 10.79
N ILE A 92 19.75 8.43 10.78
CA ILE A 92 20.38 7.61 11.84
C ILE A 92 21.90 7.78 11.82
N ALA A 93 22.50 7.77 10.62
CA ALA A 93 23.92 8.00 10.44
C ALA A 93 24.35 9.36 11.00
N GLU A 94 23.56 10.40 10.75
CA GLU A 94 23.83 11.74 11.27
C GLU A 94 23.69 11.79 12.79
N ALA A 95 22.62 11.23 13.35
CA ALA A 95 22.43 11.18 14.80
C ALA A 95 23.58 10.45 15.52
N LEU A 96 24.05 9.32 14.97
CA LEU A 96 25.22 8.60 15.51
C LEU A 96 26.51 9.41 15.36
N ARG A 97 26.69 10.13 14.24
CA ARG A 97 27.83 11.06 14.05
C ARG A 97 27.81 12.14 15.12
N GLU A 98 26.65 12.73 15.41
CA GLU A 98 26.53 13.76 16.45
C GLU A 98 26.85 13.24 17.86
N VAL A 99 26.43 12.01 18.19
CA VAL A 99 26.79 11.32 19.44
C VAL A 99 28.30 11.18 19.56
N VAL A 100 28.94 10.62 18.52
CA VAL A 100 30.40 10.41 18.49
C VAL A 100 31.16 11.73 18.62
N GLU A 101 30.74 12.77 17.90
CA GLU A 101 31.38 14.08 17.95
C GLU A 101 31.17 14.77 19.30
N THR A 102 30.02 14.57 19.95
CA THR A 102 29.78 15.07 21.31
C THR A 102 30.68 14.38 22.34
N GLU A 103 30.86 13.07 22.20
CA GLU A 103 31.73 12.28 23.07
C GLU A 103 33.21 12.66 22.89
N ARG A 104 33.69 12.78 21.64
CA ARG A 104 35.06 13.21 21.33
C ARG A 104 35.41 14.54 22.00
N ARG A 105 34.52 15.54 21.88
CA ARG A 105 34.71 16.85 22.53
C ARG A 105 34.78 16.74 24.06
N ALA A 106 33.93 15.91 24.67
CA ALA A 106 33.94 15.74 26.12
C ALA A 106 35.22 15.05 26.62
N ILE A 107 35.77 14.10 25.85
CA ILE A 107 37.06 13.47 26.13
C ILE A 107 38.19 14.50 26.05
N ASP A 108 38.20 15.34 25.00
CA ASP A 108 39.19 16.39 24.80
C ASP A 108 39.15 17.42 25.95
N ASP A 109 37.95 17.88 26.30
CA ASP A 109 37.73 18.83 27.39
C ASP A 109 38.17 18.27 28.75
N ALA A 110 37.84 17.00 29.04
CA ALA A 110 38.25 16.34 30.27
C ALA A 110 39.78 16.18 30.36
N THR A 111 40.43 15.84 29.24
CA THR A 111 41.88 15.70 29.15
C THR A 111 42.58 17.05 29.34
N ALA A 112 42.07 18.11 28.67
CA ALA A 112 42.59 19.47 28.81
C ALA A 112 42.42 20.01 30.24
N ALA A 113 41.26 19.76 30.89
CA ALA A 113 41.03 20.15 32.28
C ALA A 113 42.00 19.46 33.25
N ALA A 114 42.32 18.19 33.01
CA ALA A 114 43.28 17.45 33.81
C ALA A 114 44.71 18.02 33.68
N GLN A 115 45.11 18.43 32.47
CA GLN A 115 46.41 19.07 32.20
C GLN A 115 46.59 20.38 32.96
N VAL A 116 45.53 21.20 33.06
CA VAL A 116 45.57 22.49 33.77
C VAL A 116 45.53 22.32 35.29
N SER A 117 45.11 21.16 35.80
CA SER A 117 44.89 20.93 37.24
C SER A 117 46.17 20.86 38.10
N GLY A 118 47.36 20.76 37.48
CA GLY A 118 48.66 20.73 38.15
C GLY A 118 48.98 19.46 38.94
N ASP A 119 48.12 18.43 38.89
CA ASP A 119 48.33 17.12 39.51
C ASP A 119 48.82 16.11 38.47
N ASP A 120 50.11 15.73 38.56
CA ASP A 120 50.75 14.85 37.59
C ASP A 120 50.06 13.48 37.46
N ARG A 121 49.56 12.91 38.57
CA ARG A 121 48.88 11.61 38.56
C ARG A 121 47.53 11.70 37.86
N ARG A 122 46.82 12.81 38.09
CA ARG A 122 45.51 13.06 37.47
C ARG A 122 45.64 13.30 35.96
N ARG A 123 46.71 13.99 35.54
CA ARG A 123 47.04 14.19 34.12
C ARG A 123 47.31 12.86 33.42
N GLU A 124 48.21 12.03 33.96
CA GLU A 124 48.58 10.75 33.34
C GLU A 124 47.38 9.79 33.21
N THR A 125 46.52 9.74 34.23
CA THR A 125 45.32 8.90 34.21
C THR A 125 44.30 9.38 33.17
N ALA A 126 44.07 10.70 33.10
CA ALA A 126 43.13 11.28 32.15
C ALA A 126 43.62 11.15 30.70
N GLU A 127 44.92 11.32 30.45
CA GLU A 127 45.53 11.15 29.13
C GLU A 127 45.45 9.69 28.67
N ALA A 128 45.74 8.72 29.56
CA ALA A 128 45.62 7.30 29.22
C ALA A 128 44.18 6.91 28.90
N ALA A 129 43.21 7.30 29.75
CA ALA A 129 41.80 7.01 29.53
C ALA A 129 41.24 7.71 28.28
N GLY A 130 41.64 8.97 28.05
CA GLY A 130 41.23 9.73 26.87
C GLY A 130 41.78 9.12 25.58
N ALA A 131 43.04 8.68 25.58
CA ALA A 131 43.64 8.01 24.42
C ALA A 131 42.96 6.68 24.11
N GLU A 132 42.61 5.89 25.14
CA GLU A 132 41.88 4.63 24.97
C GLU A 132 40.48 4.86 24.37
N ARG A 133 39.73 5.83 24.90
CA ARG A 133 38.40 6.16 24.37
C ARG A 133 38.47 6.67 22.93
N HIS A 134 39.40 7.58 22.61
CA HIS A 134 39.61 8.06 21.24
C HIS A 134 39.98 6.93 20.28
N ALA A 135 40.83 6.00 20.71
CA ALA A 135 41.17 4.82 19.91
C ALA A 135 39.92 3.98 19.62
N SER A 136 39.06 3.76 20.62
CA SER A 136 37.80 3.03 20.42
C SER A 136 36.85 3.74 19.44
N LEU A 137 36.73 5.07 19.53
CA LEU A 137 35.89 5.88 18.64
C LEU A 137 36.46 6.00 17.22
N SER A 138 37.76 5.77 17.05
CA SER A 138 38.45 5.75 15.75
C SER A 138 38.39 4.38 15.06
N MET A 139 38.13 3.32 15.83
CA MET A 139 37.96 1.95 15.33
C MET A 139 36.50 1.56 15.11
N LEU A 140 35.57 2.52 15.19
CA LEU A 140 34.17 2.30 14.90
C LEU A 140 33.98 1.79 13.46
N PRO A 141 33.16 0.75 13.24
CA PRO A 141 32.86 0.27 11.88
C PRO A 141 32.22 1.34 10.99
N ASP A 142 32.31 1.18 9.67
CA ASP A 142 31.67 2.09 8.72
C ASP A 142 30.17 1.79 8.52
N ASP A 143 29.67 0.66 8.99
CA ASP A 143 28.25 0.29 8.93
C ASP A 143 27.49 0.78 10.18
N LEU A 144 26.18 1.01 10.04
CA LEU A 144 25.33 1.55 11.11
C LEU A 144 25.19 0.59 12.29
N ALA A 145 24.93 -0.69 12.02
CA ALA A 145 24.73 -1.71 13.06
C ALA A 145 26.01 -1.90 13.90
N GLY A 146 27.16 -2.00 13.24
CA GLY A 146 28.47 -2.08 13.88
C GLY A 146 28.78 -0.86 14.74
N ARG A 147 28.44 0.35 14.29
CA ARG A 147 28.55 1.57 15.10
C ARG A 147 27.65 1.53 16.32
N MET A 148 26.38 1.18 16.17
CA MET A 148 25.45 1.06 17.29
C MET A 148 25.95 0.06 18.32
N LYS A 149 26.35 -1.14 17.90
CA LYS A 149 26.89 -2.19 18.78
C LYS A 149 28.15 -1.75 19.52
N ALA A 150 29.06 -1.06 18.83
CA ALA A 150 30.27 -0.55 19.44
C ALA A 150 29.99 0.55 20.46
N LEU A 151 29.05 1.45 20.16
CA LEU A 151 28.62 2.53 21.06
C LEU A 151 27.81 2.02 22.27
N GLU A 152 27.04 0.94 22.11
CA GLU A 152 26.32 0.29 23.21
C GLU A 152 27.26 -0.23 24.32
N HIS A 153 28.45 -0.68 23.94
CA HIS A 153 29.48 -1.17 24.87
C HIS A 153 30.52 -0.09 25.21
N HIS A 154 30.34 1.14 24.73
CA HIS A 154 31.30 2.22 24.92
C HIS A 154 31.14 2.89 26.29
N ASP A 155 32.27 3.14 26.97
CA ASP A 155 32.30 3.88 28.23
C ASP A 155 32.33 5.40 27.98
N PHE A 156 31.13 5.99 27.83
CA PHE A 156 30.96 7.41 27.57
C PHE A 156 31.50 8.30 28.70
N GLN A 157 32.36 9.25 28.35
CA GLN A 157 32.77 10.37 29.18
C GLN A 157 31.66 11.42 29.30
N SER A 158 30.88 11.63 28.24
CA SER A 158 29.80 12.60 28.19
C SER A 158 28.45 11.99 28.57
N VAL A 159 27.85 12.51 29.64
CA VAL A 159 26.45 12.18 30.00
C VAL A 159 25.51 12.58 28.86
N ALA A 160 25.74 13.72 28.21
CA ALA A 160 24.90 14.20 27.12
C ALA A 160 25.02 13.33 25.85
N ALA A 161 26.21 12.79 25.55
CA ALA A 161 26.36 11.87 24.41
C ALA A 161 25.65 10.54 24.69
N ARG A 162 25.77 10.03 25.93
CA ARG A 162 25.08 8.81 26.35
C ARG A 162 23.56 8.97 26.31
N GLU A 163 23.02 10.05 26.87
CA GLU A 163 21.58 10.33 26.85
C GLU A 163 21.03 10.40 25.41
N ARG A 164 21.74 11.08 24.50
CA ARG A 164 21.37 11.13 23.07
C ARG A 164 21.40 9.77 22.39
N PHE A 165 22.41 8.95 22.70
CA PHE A 165 22.50 7.60 22.17
C PHE A 165 21.35 6.72 22.67
N GLU A 166 21.07 6.76 23.98
CA GLU A 166 19.96 6.03 24.60
C GLU A 166 18.60 6.48 24.02
N GLU A 167 18.42 7.79 23.82
CA GLU A 167 17.22 8.35 23.19
C GLU A 167 17.07 7.89 21.73
N LEU A 168 18.13 7.92 20.93
CA LEU A 168 18.13 7.42 19.56
C LEU A 168 17.76 5.94 19.50
N VAL A 169 18.34 5.11 20.37
CA VAL A 169 18.02 3.68 20.46
C VAL A 169 16.56 3.48 20.86
N ALA A 170 16.06 4.25 21.82
CA ALA A 170 14.67 4.18 22.25
C ALA A 170 13.71 4.59 21.12
N GLN A 171 14.01 5.66 20.38
CA GLN A 171 13.22 6.12 19.23
C GLN A 171 13.20 5.09 18.11
N LEU A 172 14.34 4.49 17.77
CA LEU A 172 14.40 3.45 16.73
C LEU A 172 13.62 2.20 17.11
N ARG A 173 13.74 1.76 18.37
CA ARG A 173 12.90 0.68 18.90
C ARG A 173 11.43 1.06 18.82
N GLN A 174 11.08 2.29 19.21
CA GLN A 174 9.70 2.76 19.15
C GLN A 174 9.17 2.81 17.71
N GLN A 175 9.90 3.36 16.74
CA GLN A 175 9.48 3.45 15.34
C GLN A 175 9.29 2.06 14.71
N LEU A 176 10.22 1.14 14.96
CA LEU A 176 10.07 -0.25 14.54
C LEU A 176 8.81 -0.87 15.13
N MET A 177 8.52 -0.64 16.42
CA MET A 177 7.31 -1.15 17.06
C MET A 177 6.04 -0.44 16.57
N GLN A 178 6.08 0.87 16.35
CA GLN A 178 4.95 1.69 15.89
C GLN A 178 4.51 1.26 14.49
N GLN A 179 5.44 0.89 13.61
CA GLN A 179 5.14 0.30 12.31
C GLN A 179 4.27 -0.96 12.42
N TYR A 180 4.49 -1.78 13.46
CA TYR A 180 3.65 -2.94 13.70
C TYR A 180 2.31 -2.54 14.33
N VAL A 181 2.27 -1.50 15.17
CA VAL A 181 1.10 -1.06 15.96
C VAL A 181 0.16 -0.10 15.23
N ASP A 182 0.59 0.76 14.31
CA ASP A 182 -0.32 1.68 13.58
C ASP A 182 -1.18 0.96 12.53
N GLN A 183 -0.78 -0.25 12.12
CA GLN A 183 -1.66 -1.20 11.42
C GLN A 183 -2.53 -2.02 12.39
N MET A 184 -2.47 -1.76 13.70
CA MET A 184 -3.28 -2.39 14.75
C MET A 184 -4.24 -1.33 15.31
N SER A 185 -5.52 -1.66 15.42
CA SER A 185 -6.55 -0.75 15.95
C SER A 185 -6.14 -0.10 17.29
N ASP A 186 -6.69 1.11 17.56
CA ASP A 186 -6.56 2.04 18.71
C ASP A 186 -6.40 1.47 20.16
N ALA A 187 -6.37 0.15 20.35
CA ALA A 187 -6.25 -0.51 21.63
C ALA A 187 -4.95 -1.33 21.70
N VAL A 188 -3.86 -0.67 22.07
CA VAL A 188 -2.94 -1.04 23.18
C VAL A 188 -1.69 -0.18 23.07
N SER A 189 -1.61 0.84 23.93
CA SER A 189 -0.35 1.50 24.24
C SER A 189 0.42 0.62 25.22
N GLY A 190 1.59 0.10 24.84
CA GLY A 190 2.47 -0.56 25.81
C GLY A 190 3.62 -1.34 25.18
N THR A 191 4.79 -0.72 25.16
CA THR A 191 6.10 -1.40 25.14
C THR A 191 6.09 -2.49 26.21
N SER A 192 6.01 -3.76 25.81
CA SER A 192 5.94 -4.86 26.77
C SER A 192 6.48 -6.14 26.12
N PRO A 193 7.42 -6.87 26.76
CA PRO A 193 7.83 -8.22 26.34
C PRO A 193 6.65 -9.17 26.06
N GLU A 194 5.51 -8.90 26.68
CA GLU A 194 4.23 -9.56 26.51
C GLU A 194 3.66 -9.42 25.09
N ALA A 195 3.78 -8.25 24.45
CA ALA A 195 3.35 -8.05 23.07
C ALA A 195 4.18 -8.88 22.09
N MET A 196 5.49 -9.00 22.36
CA MET A 196 6.37 -9.86 21.57
C MET A 196 6.03 -11.34 21.75
N ALA A 197 5.82 -11.78 22.98
CA ALA A 197 5.39 -13.15 23.26
C ALA A 197 4.06 -13.47 22.55
N ALA A 198 3.09 -12.55 22.55
CA ALA A 198 1.81 -12.73 21.87
C ALA A 198 1.97 -12.88 20.34
N MET A 199 2.88 -12.12 19.72
CA MET A 199 3.15 -12.23 18.29
C MET A 199 3.89 -13.54 17.94
N LEU A 200 4.82 -13.98 18.78
CA LEU A 200 5.46 -15.29 18.65
C LEU A 200 4.43 -16.42 18.71
N ASP A 201 3.52 -16.35 19.69
CA ASP A 201 2.43 -17.31 19.84
C ASP A 201 1.51 -17.31 18.61
N MET A 202 1.16 -16.14 18.08
CA MET A 202 0.37 -16.00 16.85
C MET A 202 1.07 -16.64 15.64
N LEU A 203 2.36 -16.34 15.42
CA LEU A 203 3.12 -16.88 14.29
C LEU A 203 3.29 -18.40 14.40
N ALA A 204 3.55 -18.91 15.60
CA ALA A 204 3.65 -20.34 15.86
C ALA A 204 2.32 -21.06 15.61
N GLU A 205 1.19 -20.50 16.10
CA GLU A 205 -0.14 -21.07 15.88
C GLU A 205 -0.52 -21.03 14.39
N LEU A 206 -0.20 -19.94 13.68
CA LEU A 206 -0.42 -19.82 12.24
C LEU A 206 0.39 -20.85 11.44
N ASN A 207 1.69 -21.00 11.75
CA ASN A 207 2.52 -22.02 11.09
C ASN A 207 1.99 -23.43 11.37
N HIS A 208 1.52 -23.71 12.59
CA HIS A 208 0.87 -24.98 12.91
C HIS A 208 -0.41 -25.21 12.08
N MET A 209 -1.24 -24.20 11.89
CA MET A 209 -2.43 -24.30 11.02
C MET A 209 -2.06 -24.56 9.56
N LEU A 210 -0.97 -23.95 9.07
CA LEU A 210 -0.46 -24.20 7.72
C LEU A 210 0.04 -25.64 7.55
N GLU A 211 0.70 -26.19 8.57
CA GLU A 211 1.11 -27.59 8.60
C GLU A 211 -0.09 -28.55 8.60
N GLN A 212 -1.12 -28.28 9.41
CA GLN A 212 -2.37 -29.06 9.43
C GLN A 212 -3.01 -29.08 8.04
N ARG A 213 -3.13 -27.90 7.40
CA ARG A 213 -3.65 -27.78 6.04
C ARG A 213 -2.80 -28.57 5.04
N ALA A 214 -1.48 -28.51 5.15
CA ALA A 214 -0.56 -29.28 4.29
C ALA A 214 -0.69 -30.80 4.49
N ALA A 215 -1.06 -31.24 5.70
CA ALA A 215 -1.37 -32.64 6.01
C ALA A 215 -2.77 -33.07 5.53
N GLY A 216 -3.61 -32.13 5.09
CA GLY A 216 -4.99 -32.38 4.63
C GLY A 216 -6.04 -32.27 5.73
N ASP A 217 -5.67 -31.78 6.92
CA ASP A 217 -6.59 -31.50 8.02
C ASP A 217 -7.19 -30.09 7.89
N GLU A 218 -8.37 -29.88 8.48
CA GLU A 218 -9.05 -28.58 8.50
C GLU A 218 -8.67 -27.81 9.78
N PRO A 219 -7.92 -26.69 9.67
CA PRO A 219 -7.48 -25.94 10.83
C PRO A 219 -8.61 -25.10 11.43
N ASP A 220 -8.61 -24.95 12.75
CA ASP A 220 -9.61 -24.17 13.50
C ASP A 220 -9.32 -22.66 13.42
N PHE A 221 -9.71 -22.05 12.30
CA PHE A 221 -9.54 -20.61 12.04
C PHE A 221 -10.40 -19.73 12.96
N GLU A 222 -11.56 -20.20 13.39
CA GLU A 222 -12.44 -19.44 14.29
C GLU A 222 -11.80 -19.27 15.67
N ALA A 223 -11.20 -20.34 16.21
CA ALA A 223 -10.44 -20.26 17.45
C ALA A 223 -9.21 -19.37 17.32
N PHE A 224 -8.51 -19.42 16.18
CA PHE A 224 -7.37 -18.54 15.89
C PHE A 224 -7.79 -17.06 15.92
N MET A 225 -8.83 -16.68 15.17
CA MET A 225 -9.32 -15.30 15.14
C MET A 225 -9.87 -14.85 16.49
N SER A 226 -10.43 -15.76 17.29
CA SER A 226 -10.89 -15.42 18.65
C SER A 226 -9.75 -15.03 19.59
N ARG A 227 -8.53 -15.55 19.37
CA ARG A 227 -7.33 -15.25 20.19
C ARG A 227 -6.52 -14.10 19.61
N HIS A 228 -6.30 -14.14 18.30
CA HIS A 228 -5.33 -13.30 17.57
C HIS A 228 -5.97 -12.30 16.61
N GLY A 229 -7.31 -12.24 16.51
CA GLY A 229 -8.00 -11.37 15.56
C GLY A 229 -7.71 -9.88 15.75
N HIS A 230 -7.23 -9.47 16.93
CA HIS A 230 -6.82 -8.09 17.20
C HIS A 230 -5.59 -7.64 16.38
N PHE A 231 -4.80 -8.58 15.84
CA PHE A 231 -3.67 -8.27 14.94
C PHE A 231 -4.11 -7.92 13.51
N PHE A 232 -5.38 -8.16 13.15
CA PHE A 232 -5.86 -8.11 11.78
C PHE A 232 -7.08 -7.17 11.65
N PRO A 233 -6.87 -5.85 11.44
CA PRO A 233 -7.97 -4.89 11.30
C PRO A 233 -8.85 -5.15 10.07
N GLU A 234 -8.31 -5.81 9.03
CA GLU A 234 -9.06 -6.22 7.84
C GLU A 234 -10.10 -7.30 8.13
N ASN A 235 -10.08 -7.89 9.33
CA ASN A 235 -11.03 -8.88 9.80
C ASN A 235 -11.29 -10.01 8.78
N PRO A 236 -10.26 -10.78 8.39
CA PRO A 236 -10.39 -11.84 7.40
C PRO A 236 -11.40 -12.90 7.86
N GLN A 237 -12.27 -13.34 6.94
CA GLN A 237 -13.31 -14.33 7.21
C GLN A 237 -12.81 -15.77 7.04
N THR A 238 -11.70 -15.94 6.31
CA THR A 238 -11.12 -17.25 6.03
C THR A 238 -9.60 -17.24 6.21
N LEU A 239 -9.02 -18.43 6.41
CA LEU A 239 -7.58 -18.60 6.44
C LEU A 239 -6.93 -18.13 5.12
N ASP A 240 -7.57 -18.34 3.97
CA ASP A 240 -7.04 -17.89 2.68
C ASP A 240 -6.99 -16.37 2.57
N GLU A 241 -8.04 -15.67 3.02
CA GLU A 241 -8.05 -14.21 3.08
C GLU A 241 -6.97 -13.67 4.02
N LEU A 242 -6.81 -14.30 5.20
CA LEU A 242 -5.74 -13.93 6.14
C LEU A 242 -4.36 -14.07 5.50
N LEU A 243 -4.09 -15.22 4.88
CA LEU A 243 -2.81 -15.49 4.23
C LEU A 243 -2.57 -14.55 3.06
N GLU A 244 -3.62 -14.15 2.32
CA GLU A 244 -3.50 -13.15 1.28
C GLU A 244 -3.07 -11.80 1.85
N VAL A 245 -3.72 -11.32 2.92
CA VAL A 245 -3.35 -10.07 3.61
C VAL A 245 -1.88 -10.12 4.04
N MET A 246 -1.46 -11.21 4.67
CA MET A 246 -0.08 -11.41 5.13
C MET A 246 0.92 -11.46 3.97
N ALA A 247 0.59 -12.18 2.89
CA ALA A 247 1.41 -12.24 1.69
C ALA A 247 1.59 -10.86 1.06
N ARG A 248 0.54 -10.04 1.03
CA ARG A 248 0.62 -8.66 0.51
C ARG A 248 1.54 -7.78 1.34
N ARG A 249 1.42 -7.83 2.67
CA ARG A 249 2.28 -7.07 3.59
C ARG A 249 3.75 -7.49 3.48
N MET A 250 4.02 -8.79 3.51
CA MET A 250 5.39 -9.30 3.37
C MET A 250 5.98 -9.01 1.98
N ALA A 251 5.18 -9.10 0.92
CA ALA A 251 5.63 -8.75 -0.43
C ALA A 251 5.95 -7.25 -0.54
N ALA A 252 5.20 -6.37 0.13
CA ALA A 252 5.51 -4.94 0.18
C ALA A 252 6.83 -4.67 0.92
N ALA A 253 7.05 -5.30 2.07
CA ALA A 253 8.31 -5.21 2.81
C ALA A 253 9.50 -5.75 1.99
N GLN A 254 9.32 -6.88 1.29
CA GLN A 254 10.34 -7.41 0.39
C GLN A 254 10.61 -6.48 -0.78
N ALA A 255 9.57 -5.89 -1.37
CA ALA A 255 9.71 -4.93 -2.46
C ALA A 255 10.46 -3.67 -2.01
N MET A 256 10.26 -3.23 -0.76
CA MET A 256 11.01 -2.12 -0.16
C MET A 256 12.50 -2.45 -0.13
N LEU A 257 12.86 -3.61 0.42
CA LEU A 257 14.26 -4.08 0.42
C LEU A 257 14.81 -4.17 -1.00
N ASN A 258 14.07 -4.76 -1.94
CA ASN A 258 14.48 -4.87 -3.33
C ASN A 258 14.70 -3.51 -4.03
N SER A 259 14.02 -2.47 -3.55
CA SER A 259 14.10 -1.09 -4.07
C SER A 259 15.30 -0.33 -3.49
N MET A 260 15.88 -0.82 -2.39
CA MET A 260 17.10 -0.26 -1.80
C MET A 260 18.36 -0.75 -2.52
N THR A 261 19.46 -0.01 -2.33
CA THR A 261 20.77 -0.45 -2.83
C THR A 261 21.24 -1.73 -2.11
N PRO A 262 22.13 -2.54 -2.71
CA PRO A 262 22.70 -3.73 -2.04
C PRO A 262 23.34 -3.41 -0.68
N ALA A 263 24.05 -2.28 -0.57
CA ALA A 263 24.70 -1.87 0.67
C ALA A 263 23.69 -1.53 1.79
N GLN A 264 22.63 -0.79 1.47
CA GLN A 264 21.56 -0.46 2.42
C GLN A 264 20.82 -1.72 2.90
N ARG A 265 20.53 -2.66 1.98
CA ARG A 265 19.92 -3.96 2.35
C ARG A 265 20.79 -4.76 3.31
N ASP A 266 22.10 -4.81 3.07
CA ASP A 266 23.02 -5.54 3.94
C ASP A 266 23.07 -4.89 5.34
N GLN A 267 23.00 -3.56 5.42
CA GLN A 267 22.96 -2.82 6.68
C GLN A 267 21.66 -3.07 7.45
N MET A 268 20.49 -3.04 6.81
CA MET A 268 19.22 -3.37 7.49
C MET A 268 19.17 -4.77 8.01
N ARG A 269 19.72 -5.73 7.25
CA ARG A 269 19.79 -7.11 7.71
C ARG A 269 20.57 -7.19 9.02
N GLN A 270 21.74 -6.55 9.08
CA GLN A 270 22.57 -6.53 10.29
C GLN A 270 21.89 -5.81 11.46
N LEU A 271 21.18 -4.69 11.20
CA LEU A 271 20.44 -3.97 12.22
C LEU A 271 19.26 -4.81 12.77
N SER A 272 18.49 -5.42 11.88
CA SER A 272 17.42 -6.35 12.23
C SER A 272 17.95 -7.55 13.01
N GLU A 273 19.10 -8.11 12.60
CA GLU A 273 19.76 -9.20 13.31
C GLU A 273 20.23 -8.82 14.71
N GLN A 274 20.56 -7.54 14.95
CA GLN A 274 20.96 -7.05 16.26
C GLN A 274 19.74 -6.76 17.16
N LEU A 275 18.67 -6.22 16.59
CA LEU A 275 17.47 -5.86 17.35
C LEU A 275 16.56 -7.08 17.63
N LEU A 276 16.51 -8.04 16.72
CA LEU A 276 15.81 -9.30 16.87
C LEU A 276 16.77 -10.35 17.42
N GLU A 277 17.04 -10.31 18.72
CA GLU A 277 17.92 -11.29 19.40
C GLU A 277 17.33 -12.71 19.48
N ASP A 278 16.08 -12.89 19.07
CA ASP A 278 15.35 -14.17 19.19
C ASP A 278 15.49 -15.04 17.92
N MET A 279 16.13 -16.20 18.07
CA MET A 279 16.26 -17.20 17.00
C MET A 279 14.93 -17.85 16.63
N ASP A 280 14.01 -17.96 17.58
CA ASP A 280 12.74 -18.64 17.36
C ASP A 280 11.85 -17.76 16.44
N LEU A 281 11.83 -16.45 16.66
CA LEU A 281 11.08 -15.51 15.80
C LEU A 281 11.51 -15.61 14.33
N ARG A 282 12.83 -15.60 14.09
CA ARG A 282 13.37 -15.67 12.72
C ARG A 282 12.94 -16.95 12.02
N TRP A 283 13.02 -18.07 12.74
CA TRP A 283 12.59 -19.36 12.21
C TRP A 283 11.10 -19.35 11.85
N GLN A 284 10.24 -18.82 12.71
CA GLN A 284 8.79 -18.73 12.44
C GLN A 284 8.48 -17.85 11.22
N VAL A 285 9.15 -16.70 11.09
CA VAL A 285 8.98 -15.79 9.93
C VAL A 285 9.46 -16.45 8.64
N ASP A 286 10.62 -17.13 8.66
CA ASP A 286 11.16 -17.82 7.48
C ASP A 286 10.24 -18.95 7.00
N GLN A 287 9.68 -19.74 7.94
CA GLN A 287 8.70 -20.78 7.60
C GLN A 287 7.45 -20.17 6.94
N LEU A 288 6.89 -19.12 7.54
CA LEU A 288 5.70 -18.44 7.03
C LEU A 288 5.97 -17.84 5.64
N GLN A 289 7.08 -17.15 5.46
CA GLN A 289 7.47 -16.56 4.17
C GLN A 289 7.56 -17.63 3.07
N GLY A 290 8.14 -18.80 3.37
CA GLY A 290 8.20 -19.93 2.44
C GLY A 290 6.82 -20.42 1.99
N HIS A 291 5.89 -20.55 2.94
CA HIS A 291 4.51 -20.95 2.66
C HIS A 291 3.75 -19.88 1.85
N LEU A 292 3.88 -18.61 2.22
CA LEU A 292 3.22 -17.51 1.52
C LEU A 292 3.75 -17.35 0.09
N ARG A 293 5.07 -17.48 -0.12
CA ARG A 293 5.66 -17.36 -1.46
C ARG A 293 5.22 -18.50 -2.39
N SER A 294 5.04 -19.70 -1.85
CA SER A 294 4.56 -20.85 -2.63
C SER A 294 3.07 -20.80 -2.92
N SER A 295 2.26 -20.33 -1.97
CA SER A 295 0.79 -20.26 -2.09
C SER A 295 0.32 -19.02 -2.88
N PHE A 296 1.05 -17.91 -2.77
CA PHE A 296 0.73 -16.63 -3.41
C PHE A 296 1.91 -16.12 -4.26
N PRO A 297 2.34 -16.83 -5.32
CA PRO A 297 3.44 -16.38 -6.17
C PRO A 297 3.16 -15.02 -6.84
N GLN A 298 1.87 -14.69 -7.05
CA GLN A 298 1.40 -13.44 -7.65
C GLN A 298 1.43 -12.23 -6.70
N ALA A 299 1.74 -12.41 -5.41
CA ALA A 299 1.74 -11.31 -4.43
C ALA A 299 2.77 -10.20 -4.74
N GLY A 300 3.74 -10.47 -5.61
CA GLY A 300 4.69 -9.47 -6.09
C GLY A 300 6.05 -9.46 -5.42
N TRP A 301 6.53 -10.62 -4.97
CA TRP A 301 7.80 -10.79 -4.25
C TRP A 301 9.04 -10.20 -4.94
N GLU A 302 9.02 -10.14 -6.28
CA GLU A 302 10.13 -9.64 -7.10
C GLU A 302 9.98 -8.17 -7.51
N ARG A 303 8.96 -7.48 -7.00
CA ARG A 303 8.76 -6.06 -7.30
C ARG A 303 9.93 -5.24 -6.78
N ARG A 304 10.27 -4.23 -7.58
CA ARG A 304 11.23 -3.18 -7.25
C ARG A 304 10.66 -1.87 -7.75
N TYR A 305 10.93 -0.80 -7.03
CA TYR A 305 10.51 0.54 -7.37
C TYR A 305 11.74 1.44 -7.37
N ASP A 306 11.82 2.30 -8.38
CA ASP A 306 12.90 3.26 -8.50
C ASP A 306 12.40 4.59 -7.95
N PHE A 307 12.85 4.94 -6.74
CA PHE A 307 12.55 6.23 -6.11
C PHE A 307 13.55 7.27 -6.62
N SER A 308 13.05 8.48 -6.86
CA SER A 308 13.86 9.60 -7.37
C SER A 308 13.52 10.93 -6.71
N GLY A 309 12.74 10.91 -5.63
CA GLY A 309 12.36 12.09 -4.90
C GLY A 309 13.47 12.63 -4.01
N ALA A 310 13.10 13.65 -3.22
CA ALA A 310 14.00 14.31 -2.28
C ALA A 310 13.43 14.35 -0.86
N ASP A 311 12.17 13.94 -0.67
CA ASP A 311 11.52 13.87 0.63
C ASP A 311 11.93 12.56 1.32
N PRO A 312 12.80 12.60 2.32
CA PRO A 312 13.23 11.40 3.02
C PRO A 312 12.02 10.77 3.69
N LEU A 313 11.77 9.49 3.40
CA LEU A 313 10.77 8.71 4.12
C LEU A 313 11.38 8.16 5.39
N ASP A 314 10.59 8.11 6.46
CA ASP A 314 10.87 7.22 7.58
C ASP A 314 10.50 5.75 7.23
N LEU A 315 10.80 4.81 8.12
CA LEU A 315 10.54 3.38 7.88
C LEU A 315 9.03 3.05 7.78
N ALA A 316 8.20 3.72 8.57
CA ALA A 316 6.76 3.49 8.60
C ALA A 316 6.09 4.09 7.35
N GLU A 317 6.43 5.33 7.02
CA GLU A 317 6.01 6.02 5.80
C GLU A 317 6.45 5.24 4.56
N ALA A 318 7.68 4.70 4.55
CA ALA A 318 8.16 3.87 3.46
C ALA A 318 7.32 2.59 3.29
N ALA A 319 6.97 1.89 4.37
CA ALA A 319 6.11 0.71 4.27
C ALA A 319 4.72 1.05 3.73
N ASP A 320 4.14 2.15 4.20
CA ASP A 320 2.85 2.68 3.76
C ASP A 320 2.85 3.05 2.28
N VAL A 321 3.88 3.75 1.81
CA VAL A 321 4.04 4.11 0.39
C VAL A 321 4.18 2.85 -0.46
N MET A 322 4.93 1.86 0.02
CA MET A 322 5.13 0.59 -0.67
C MET A 322 3.86 -0.25 -0.78
N GLU A 323 3.03 -0.26 0.28
CA GLU A 323 1.71 -0.88 0.23
C GLU A 323 0.83 -0.21 -0.83
N ARG A 324 0.71 1.12 -0.78
CA ARG A 324 -0.07 1.91 -1.75
C ARG A 324 0.40 1.69 -3.18
N LEU A 325 1.71 1.68 -3.43
CA LEU A 325 2.29 1.36 -4.74
C LEU A 325 1.91 -0.06 -5.20
N GLY A 326 1.93 -1.02 -4.28
CA GLY A 326 1.51 -2.39 -4.53
C GLY A 326 0.02 -2.51 -4.87
N ASP A 327 -0.83 -1.69 -4.26
CA ASP A 327 -2.26 -1.59 -4.58
C ASP A 327 -2.52 -0.96 -5.94
N LEU A 328 -1.83 0.13 -6.27
CA LEU A 328 -1.92 0.76 -7.59
C LEU A 328 -1.57 -0.23 -8.71
N ASP A 329 -0.53 -1.05 -8.50
CA ASP A 329 -0.12 -2.09 -9.45
C ASP A 329 -1.16 -3.19 -9.61
N ARG A 330 -1.76 -3.66 -8.49
CA ARG A 330 -2.82 -4.67 -8.53
C ARG A 330 -4.04 -4.15 -9.27
N LEU A 331 -4.49 -2.94 -8.92
CA LEU A 331 -5.64 -2.30 -9.57
C LEU A 331 -5.35 -2.10 -11.06
N GLU A 332 -4.16 -1.64 -11.44
CA GLU A 332 -3.76 -1.54 -12.85
C GLU A 332 -3.83 -2.90 -13.57
N GLN A 333 -3.37 -3.98 -12.93
CA GLN A 333 -3.40 -5.32 -13.53
C GLN A 333 -4.84 -5.82 -13.73
N LEU A 334 -5.71 -5.63 -12.73
CA LEU A 334 -7.14 -5.98 -12.83
C LEU A 334 -7.82 -5.21 -13.96
N LEU A 335 -7.64 -3.89 -14.00
CA LEU A 335 -8.27 -3.04 -15.03
C LEU A 335 -7.74 -3.31 -16.44
N ARG A 336 -6.46 -3.69 -16.59
CA ARG A 336 -5.91 -4.12 -17.88
C ARG A 336 -6.46 -5.47 -18.34
N GLY A 337 -6.79 -6.36 -17.38
CA GLY A 337 -7.39 -7.67 -17.63
C GLY A 337 -8.90 -7.60 -17.89
N ALA A 338 -9.57 -6.55 -17.43
CA ALA A 338 -11.00 -6.35 -17.60
C ALA A 338 -11.36 -6.08 -19.08
N THR A 339 -11.89 -7.11 -19.76
CA THR A 339 -12.26 -7.04 -21.18
C THR A 339 -13.75 -6.83 -21.42
N ASN A 340 -14.57 -6.93 -20.37
CA ASN A 340 -16.02 -6.77 -20.37
C ASN A 340 -16.47 -6.13 -19.03
N PRO A 341 -17.70 -5.59 -18.96
CA PRO A 341 -18.18 -4.90 -17.76
C PRO A 341 -18.26 -5.81 -16.53
N GLY A 342 -18.64 -7.08 -16.71
CA GLY A 342 -18.74 -8.04 -15.60
C GLY A 342 -17.40 -8.34 -14.91
N ALA A 343 -16.28 -8.26 -15.63
CA ALA A 343 -14.95 -8.40 -15.04
C ALA A 343 -14.58 -7.26 -14.08
N LEU A 344 -15.26 -6.11 -14.18
CA LEU A 344 -15.05 -4.99 -13.25
C LEU A 344 -15.79 -5.19 -11.93
N ALA A 345 -16.70 -6.16 -11.82
CA ALA A 345 -17.38 -6.47 -10.56
C ALA A 345 -16.44 -7.06 -9.49
N GLU A 346 -15.27 -7.56 -9.88
CA GLU A 346 -14.23 -8.04 -8.97
C GLU A 346 -13.35 -6.90 -8.40
N VAL A 347 -13.53 -5.67 -8.88
CA VAL A 347 -12.75 -4.52 -8.42
C VAL A 347 -13.30 -4.04 -7.08
N ASP A 348 -12.42 -3.90 -6.09
CA ASP A 348 -12.73 -3.24 -4.83
C ASP A 348 -12.88 -1.72 -5.04
N VAL A 349 -14.13 -1.26 -5.04
CA VAL A 349 -14.51 0.15 -5.26
C VAL A 349 -14.06 1.04 -4.10
N ASP A 350 -14.08 0.52 -2.87
CA ASP A 350 -13.65 1.28 -1.69
C ASP A 350 -12.14 1.52 -1.74
N ARG A 351 -11.36 0.49 -2.08
CA ARG A 351 -9.92 0.67 -2.29
C ARG A 351 -9.61 1.57 -3.48
N ALA A 352 -10.37 1.48 -4.57
CA ALA A 352 -10.21 2.40 -5.71
C ALA A 352 -10.50 3.86 -5.31
N ARG A 353 -11.45 4.09 -4.39
CA ARG A 353 -11.78 5.42 -3.85
C ARG A 353 -10.62 6.00 -3.05
N ASP A 354 -10.00 5.22 -2.18
CA ASP A 354 -8.85 5.66 -1.39
C ASP A 354 -7.64 6.02 -2.27
N LEU A 355 -7.43 5.27 -3.36
CA LEU A 355 -6.26 5.42 -4.23
C LEU A 355 -6.42 6.52 -5.29
N LEU A 356 -7.62 6.65 -5.88
CA LEU A 356 -7.87 7.46 -7.09
C LEU A 356 -8.95 8.53 -6.90
N GLY A 357 -9.65 8.54 -5.76
CA GLY A 357 -10.70 9.47 -5.40
C GLY A 357 -12.11 9.03 -5.81
N ASP A 358 -13.11 9.69 -5.22
CA ASP A 358 -14.54 9.38 -5.35
C ASP A 358 -15.02 9.29 -6.79
N GLU A 359 -14.65 10.25 -7.63
CA GLU A 359 -15.07 10.33 -9.04
C GLU A 359 -14.68 9.08 -9.85
N THR A 360 -13.47 8.58 -9.62
CA THR A 360 -12.98 7.39 -10.33
C THR A 360 -13.63 6.13 -9.80
N ALA A 361 -13.83 6.03 -8.48
CA ALA A 361 -14.53 4.91 -7.87
C ALA A 361 -15.97 4.81 -8.37
N GLU A 362 -16.71 5.93 -8.38
CA GLU A 362 -18.07 5.98 -8.94
C GLU A 362 -18.09 5.59 -10.43
N SER A 363 -17.08 6.00 -11.21
CA SER A 363 -17.01 5.62 -12.63
C SER A 363 -16.79 4.12 -12.82
N LEU A 364 -15.94 3.50 -11.99
CA LEU A 364 -15.69 2.05 -12.00
C LEU A 364 -16.93 1.26 -11.59
N GLU A 365 -17.64 1.71 -10.55
CA GLU A 365 -18.89 1.12 -10.09
C GLU A 365 -19.95 1.14 -11.20
N ARG A 366 -20.18 2.31 -11.81
CA ARG A 366 -21.09 2.47 -12.96
C ARG A 366 -20.73 1.55 -14.12
N MET A 367 -19.45 1.43 -14.44
CA MET A 367 -18.99 0.55 -15.51
C MET A 367 -19.25 -0.92 -15.18
N ALA A 368 -19.07 -1.36 -13.93
CA ALA A 368 -19.36 -2.73 -13.51
C ALA A 368 -20.86 -3.08 -13.61
N GLU A 369 -21.74 -2.10 -13.37
CA GLU A 369 -23.20 -2.28 -13.41
C GLU A 369 -23.77 -2.46 -14.83
N ILE A 370 -23.07 -1.99 -15.87
CA ILE A 370 -23.57 -2.00 -17.26
C ILE A 370 -24.08 -3.38 -17.70
N ALA A 371 -23.31 -4.44 -17.43
CA ALA A 371 -23.70 -5.78 -17.87
C ALA A 371 -25.01 -6.22 -17.19
N ARG A 372 -25.14 -5.98 -15.88
CA ARG A 372 -26.35 -6.33 -15.11
C ARG A 372 -27.55 -5.53 -15.61
N LEU A 373 -27.41 -4.23 -15.83
CA LEU A 373 -28.49 -3.36 -16.29
C LEU A 373 -29.03 -3.75 -17.67
N LEU A 374 -28.13 -4.07 -18.61
CA LEU A 374 -28.52 -4.51 -19.94
C LEU A 374 -29.21 -5.89 -19.93
N GLU A 375 -28.83 -6.77 -19.00
CA GLU A 375 -29.44 -8.08 -18.81
C GLU A 375 -30.82 -7.98 -18.14
N GLU A 376 -30.96 -7.14 -17.11
CA GLU A 376 -32.22 -6.89 -16.39
C GLU A 376 -33.30 -6.28 -17.31
N GLU A 377 -32.93 -5.36 -18.20
CA GLU A 377 -33.84 -4.84 -19.24
C GLU A 377 -34.10 -5.83 -20.39
N GLY A 378 -33.42 -6.97 -20.37
CA GLY A 378 -33.52 -8.03 -21.37
C GLY A 378 -33.01 -7.60 -22.73
N TYR A 379 -32.05 -6.68 -22.82
CA TYR A 379 -31.38 -6.31 -24.07
C TYR A 379 -30.26 -7.27 -24.45
N VAL A 380 -29.57 -7.80 -23.44
CA VAL A 380 -28.53 -8.81 -23.61
C VAL A 380 -28.82 -10.03 -22.75
N GLU A 381 -28.18 -11.15 -23.07
CA GLU A 381 -28.19 -12.38 -22.27
C GLU A 381 -26.78 -12.99 -22.25
N GLN A 382 -26.40 -13.61 -21.14
CA GLN A 382 -25.13 -14.33 -21.02
C GLN A 382 -25.25 -15.73 -21.65
N ARG A 383 -24.47 -16.02 -22.70
CA ARG A 383 -24.36 -17.35 -23.33
C ARG A 383 -22.91 -17.74 -23.55
N GLU A 384 -22.54 -18.95 -23.12
CA GLU A 384 -21.18 -19.49 -23.24
C GLU A 384 -20.07 -18.52 -22.73
N GLY A 385 -20.37 -17.74 -21.69
CA GLY A 385 -19.43 -16.76 -21.12
C GLY A 385 -19.29 -15.47 -21.92
N ARG A 386 -20.18 -15.20 -22.89
CA ARG A 386 -20.22 -13.96 -23.68
C ARG A 386 -21.60 -13.31 -23.59
N LEU A 387 -21.63 -11.99 -23.73
CA LEU A 387 -22.89 -11.25 -23.86
C LEU A 387 -23.36 -11.33 -25.32
N GLU A 388 -24.60 -11.76 -25.51
CA GLU A 388 -25.31 -11.81 -26.79
C GLU A 388 -26.55 -10.91 -26.76
N LEU A 389 -26.95 -10.36 -27.92
CA LEU A 389 -28.16 -9.56 -28.03
C LEU A 389 -29.41 -10.45 -28.02
N THR A 390 -30.40 -10.08 -27.21
CA THR A 390 -31.70 -10.74 -27.24
C THR A 390 -32.54 -10.24 -28.44
N PRO A 391 -33.65 -10.91 -28.78
CA PRO A 391 -34.61 -10.38 -29.76
C PRO A 391 -35.17 -9.00 -29.40
N ARG A 392 -35.22 -8.63 -28.11
CA ARG A 392 -35.64 -7.29 -27.66
C ARG A 392 -34.53 -6.27 -27.93
N GLY A 393 -33.29 -6.58 -27.58
CA GLY A 393 -32.13 -5.74 -27.89
C GLY A 393 -31.99 -5.46 -29.39
N MET A 394 -32.11 -6.49 -30.22
CA MET A 394 -32.08 -6.35 -31.69
C MET A 394 -33.19 -5.42 -32.22
N ARG A 395 -34.40 -5.50 -31.67
CA ARG A 395 -35.51 -4.61 -32.06
C ARG A 395 -35.24 -3.16 -31.65
N LYS A 396 -34.69 -2.94 -30.46
CA LYS A 396 -34.33 -1.60 -29.95
C LYS A 396 -33.28 -0.93 -30.84
N ILE A 397 -32.21 -1.66 -31.22
CA ILE A 397 -31.19 -1.18 -32.18
C ILE A 397 -31.86 -0.76 -33.50
N GLY A 398 -32.73 -1.62 -34.04
CA GLY A 398 -33.44 -1.33 -35.28
C GLY A 398 -34.33 -0.08 -35.20
N SER A 399 -35.05 0.11 -34.09
CA SER A 399 -35.88 1.32 -33.90
C SER A 399 -35.04 2.60 -33.78
N ASN A 400 -33.90 2.54 -33.10
CA ASN A 400 -32.99 3.68 -32.95
C ASN A 400 -32.36 4.07 -34.29
N ALA A 401 -31.85 3.09 -35.05
CA ALA A 401 -31.30 3.30 -36.38
C ALA A 401 -32.29 3.98 -37.34
N LEU A 402 -33.55 3.53 -37.31
CA LEU A 402 -34.62 4.13 -38.12
C LEU A 402 -34.93 5.56 -37.67
N ALA A 403 -35.04 5.81 -36.36
CA ALA A 403 -35.29 7.14 -35.82
C ALA A 403 -34.19 8.14 -36.20
N ASP A 404 -32.93 7.71 -36.21
CA ASP A 404 -31.78 8.55 -36.59
C ASP A 404 -31.71 8.84 -38.08
N LEU A 405 -32.01 7.85 -38.93
CA LEU A 405 -32.17 8.08 -40.37
C LEU A 405 -33.27 9.09 -40.65
N TYR A 406 -34.42 9.00 -39.96
CA TYR A 406 -35.52 9.97 -40.09
C TYR A 406 -35.12 11.36 -39.60
N ARG A 407 -34.38 11.47 -38.48
CA ARG A 407 -33.85 12.75 -37.97
C ARG A 407 -32.89 13.41 -38.98
N LYS A 408 -31.95 12.64 -39.54
CA LYS A 408 -30.99 13.13 -40.55
C LYS A 408 -31.70 13.56 -41.83
N LEU A 409 -32.66 12.77 -42.34
CA LEU A 409 -33.48 13.15 -43.50
C LEU A 409 -34.34 14.40 -43.26
N ALA A 410 -34.84 14.61 -42.04
CA ALA A 410 -35.61 15.79 -41.69
C ALA A 410 -34.75 17.05 -41.58
N HIS A 411 -33.47 16.91 -41.22
CA HIS A 411 -32.49 18.01 -41.17
C HIS A 411 -31.98 18.42 -42.56
N ASP A 412 -31.86 17.47 -43.49
CA ASP A 412 -31.42 17.70 -44.89
C ASP A 412 -32.54 18.21 -45.81
N ARG A 413 -33.70 18.60 -45.29
CA ARG A 413 -34.72 19.30 -46.08
C ARG A 413 -34.38 20.80 -46.15
N PRO A 414 -33.94 21.34 -47.31
CA PRO A 414 -33.87 22.78 -47.49
C PRO A 414 -35.29 23.34 -47.49
N GLY A 415 -35.59 24.13 -46.46
CA GLY A 415 -36.72 25.06 -46.45
C GLY A 415 -36.32 26.37 -47.09
#